data_AF-A0A4V1IMU6-F1
#
_entry.id   AF-A0A4V1IMU6-F1
#
_cell.length_a   1.000
_cell.length_b   1.000
_cell.length_c   1.000
_cell.angle_alpha   90.00
_cell.angle_beta   90.00
_cell.angle_gamma   90.00
#
_symmetry.space_group_name_H-M   'P 1'
#
loop_
_entity.id
_entity.type
_entity.pdbx_description
1 polymer ?
#
loop_
_entity_poly.entity_id
_entity_poly.type
_entity_poly.pdbx_seq_one_letter_code
_entity_poly.pdbx_strand_id
1 'polypeptide(L)'
;MATVSRQNPTDAEIESWTQRWPQANYGIITGKNIVVVDADSLEAVSFMESGKVGRTPWKVKTSKGKHYYFQYDDKVAIRNSSNTTTKIDVRGEGGYVVAPGSVHHTGVVYEWELDASWPINSIHDLPFLSHEDIAAIKAFNVEDKPMGDFGFSASAYASTKHDGSPVLEGGRNNAAASLAGQYITAGHDLKTVTQLVSHGIQQTRCHCLKQNLTRQLLA
;
A
#
# COMPACT_ATOMS: atom_id res chain seq x y z
N MET A 1 11.90 -15.39 -9.22
CA MET A 1 11.88 -13.94 -8.97
C MET A 1 11.49 -13.26 -10.26
N ALA A 2 10.39 -12.51 -10.29
CA ALA A 2 10.00 -11.73 -11.47
C ALA A 2 10.81 -10.41 -11.45
N THR A 3 11.68 -10.22 -12.44
CA THR A 3 12.43 -8.96 -12.60
C THR A 3 11.54 -7.98 -13.34
N VAL A 4 11.19 -6.87 -12.70
CA VAL A 4 10.39 -5.80 -13.31
C VAL A 4 11.29 -4.97 -14.23
N SER A 5 11.10 -5.09 -15.55
CA SER A 5 11.83 -4.28 -16.54
C SER A 5 11.37 -2.82 -16.49
N ARG A 6 12.31 -1.88 -16.68
CA ARG A 6 11.98 -0.45 -16.80
C ARG A 6 11.45 -0.08 -18.18
N GLN A 7 11.65 -0.93 -19.19
CA GLN A 7 11.20 -0.72 -20.57
C GLN A 7 9.86 -1.43 -20.81
N ASN A 8 9.05 -0.85 -21.69
CA ASN A 8 7.81 -1.51 -22.13
C ASN A 8 8.18 -2.76 -22.94
N PRO A 9 7.50 -3.89 -22.72
CA PRO A 9 7.73 -5.08 -23.52
C PRO A 9 7.32 -4.83 -24.97
N THR A 10 8.05 -5.45 -25.88
CA THR A 10 7.70 -5.51 -27.31
C THR A 10 6.61 -6.56 -27.54
N ASP A 11 5.86 -6.43 -28.64
CA ASP A 11 4.82 -7.41 -29.00
C ASP A 11 5.36 -8.84 -29.08
N ALA A 12 6.58 -9.02 -29.59
CA ALA A 12 7.27 -10.31 -29.66
C ALA A 12 7.59 -10.90 -28.27
N GLU A 13 7.94 -10.06 -27.29
CA GLU A 13 8.17 -10.51 -25.91
C GLU A 13 6.85 -10.92 -25.25
N ILE A 14 5.79 -10.14 -25.44
CA ILE A 14 4.45 -10.47 -24.94
C ILE A 14 3.99 -11.81 -25.53
N GLU A 15 4.12 -11.97 -26.85
CA GLU A 15 3.74 -13.22 -27.54
C GLU A 15 4.54 -14.41 -26.99
N SER A 16 5.86 -14.28 -26.86
CA SER A 16 6.72 -15.31 -26.28
C SER A 16 6.29 -15.70 -24.85
N TRP A 17 5.93 -14.72 -24.02
CA TRP A 17 5.44 -14.99 -22.66
C TRP A 17 4.09 -15.70 -22.66
N THR A 18 3.16 -15.31 -23.54
CA THR A 18 1.84 -15.95 -23.67
C THR A 18 1.96 -17.41 -24.10
N GLN A 19 2.86 -17.72 -25.03
CA GLN A 19 3.11 -19.10 -25.48
C GLN A 19 3.79 -19.94 -24.39
N ARG A 20 4.75 -19.34 -23.66
CA ARG A 20 5.50 -20.05 -22.61
C ARG A 20 4.67 -20.30 -21.35
N TRP A 21 3.75 -19.40 -21.01
CA TRP A 21 2.90 -19.49 -19.82
C TRP A 21 1.44 -19.17 -20.14
N PRO A 22 0.73 -20.06 -20.84
CA PRO A 22 -0.63 -19.81 -21.35
C PRO A 22 -1.70 -19.69 -20.25
N GLN A 23 -1.37 -20.08 -19.01
CA GLN A 23 -2.27 -20.01 -17.85
C GLN A 23 -1.81 -18.97 -16.82
N ALA A 24 -0.81 -18.14 -17.16
CA ALA A 24 -0.34 -17.11 -16.25
C ALA A 24 -1.29 -15.91 -16.24
N ASN A 25 -1.49 -15.35 -15.05
CA ASN A 25 -2.09 -14.05 -14.89
C ASN A 25 -1.08 -12.96 -15.26
N TYR A 26 -1.60 -11.82 -15.74
CA TYR A 26 -0.78 -10.67 -16.10
C TYR A 26 -0.91 -9.56 -15.05
N GLY A 27 0.18 -8.82 -14.87
CA GLY A 27 0.23 -7.65 -14.00
C GLY A 27 0.50 -6.38 -14.79
N ILE A 28 -0.20 -5.30 -14.48
CA ILE A 28 0.04 -3.97 -15.04
C ILE A 28 0.82 -3.16 -14.00
N ILE A 29 1.99 -2.67 -14.38
CA ILE A 29 2.83 -1.83 -13.51
C ILE A 29 2.22 -0.42 -13.45
N THR A 30 2.01 0.10 -12.24
CA THR A 30 1.44 1.43 -12.01
C THR A 30 2.51 2.49 -11.73
N GLY A 31 2.12 3.76 -11.79
CA GLY A 31 2.96 4.92 -11.50
C GLY A 31 4.00 5.28 -12.56
N LYS A 32 3.73 4.91 -13.81
CA LYS A 32 4.42 5.45 -15.01
C LYS A 32 3.45 6.16 -15.94
N ASN A 33 2.43 5.42 -16.40
CA ASN A 33 1.41 5.93 -17.31
C ASN A 33 0.03 5.97 -16.65
N ILE A 34 -0.19 5.12 -15.64
CA ILE A 34 -1.48 4.99 -14.94
C ILE A 34 -1.32 4.99 -13.43
N VAL A 35 -2.38 5.43 -12.78
CA VAL A 35 -2.66 5.20 -11.36
C VAL A 35 -3.93 4.40 -11.28
N VAL A 36 -4.00 3.44 -10.37
CA VAL A 36 -5.20 2.64 -10.17
C VAL A 36 -5.70 2.83 -8.75
N VAL A 37 -6.99 3.10 -8.59
CA VAL A 37 -7.66 3.08 -7.29
C VAL A 37 -8.36 1.73 -7.16
N ASP A 38 -8.01 0.99 -6.12
CA ASP A 38 -8.41 -0.39 -5.88
C ASP A 38 -9.41 -0.42 -4.71
N ALA A 39 -10.66 -0.71 -5.04
CA ALA A 39 -11.78 -0.73 -4.09
C ALA A 39 -12.26 -2.17 -3.90
N ASP A 40 -11.95 -2.76 -2.74
CA ASP A 40 -12.16 -4.18 -2.44
C ASP A 40 -13.41 -4.48 -1.59
N SER A 41 -14.29 -3.49 -1.39
CA SER A 41 -15.55 -3.66 -0.66
C SER A 41 -16.72 -2.96 -1.35
N LEU A 42 -17.94 -3.40 -1.07
CA LEU A 42 -19.16 -2.79 -1.62
C LEU A 42 -19.28 -1.31 -1.23
N GLU A 43 -18.89 -0.96 -0.01
CA GLU A 43 -18.89 0.41 0.49
C GLU A 43 -17.85 1.28 -0.24
N ALA A 44 -16.64 0.74 -0.42
CA ALA A 44 -15.58 1.41 -1.18
C ALA A 44 -15.99 1.64 -2.64
N VAL A 45 -16.62 0.64 -3.27
CA VAL A 45 -17.18 0.77 -4.63
C VAL A 45 -18.28 1.84 -4.65
N SER A 46 -19.19 1.85 -3.67
CA SER A 46 -20.27 2.85 -3.58
C SER A 46 -19.71 4.28 -3.42
N PHE A 47 -18.66 4.45 -2.62
CA PHE A 47 -17.97 5.73 -2.48
C PHE A 47 -17.36 6.19 -3.82
N MET A 48 -16.67 5.29 -4.52
CA MET A 48 -16.08 5.59 -5.83
C MET A 48 -17.15 5.94 -6.87
N GLU A 49 -18.24 5.18 -6.93
CA GLU A 49 -19.36 5.37 -7.86
C GLU A 49 -20.33 6.50 -7.46
N SER A 50 -20.11 7.19 -6.33
CA SER A 50 -20.93 8.33 -5.90
C SER A 50 -20.88 9.54 -6.84
N GLY A 51 -20.04 9.48 -7.88
CA GLY A 51 -19.76 10.59 -8.81
C GLY A 51 -18.67 11.53 -8.32
N LYS A 52 -18.20 11.39 -7.07
CA LYS A 52 -17.15 12.25 -6.51
C LYS A 52 -15.77 11.92 -7.03
N VAL A 53 -15.36 10.65 -7.00
CA VAL A 53 -13.97 10.24 -7.29
C VAL A 53 -13.85 9.29 -8.47
N GLY A 54 -14.68 8.25 -8.55
CA GLY A 54 -14.61 7.19 -9.57
C GLY A 54 -15.11 7.59 -10.96
N ARG A 55 -14.99 8.87 -11.31
CA ARG A 55 -15.39 9.47 -12.60
C ARG A 55 -14.43 9.12 -13.75
N THR A 56 -13.99 7.87 -13.80
CA THR A 56 -13.15 7.35 -14.88
C THR A 56 -13.93 6.37 -15.74
N PRO A 57 -13.75 6.42 -17.07
CA PRO A 57 -14.43 5.51 -17.98
C PRO A 57 -13.79 4.12 -18.06
N TRP A 58 -12.59 3.91 -17.50
CA TRP A 58 -11.92 2.61 -17.47
C TRP A 58 -11.98 2.00 -16.08
N LYS A 59 -12.75 0.93 -15.96
CA LYS A 59 -12.89 0.15 -14.72
C LYS A 59 -12.61 -1.33 -15.01
N VAL A 60 -12.17 -2.06 -14.00
CA VAL A 60 -12.06 -3.52 -14.05
C VAL A 60 -12.80 -4.10 -12.86
N LYS A 61 -13.72 -5.03 -13.12
CA LYS A 61 -14.39 -5.80 -12.08
C LYS A 61 -13.42 -6.84 -11.52
N THR A 62 -13.28 -6.88 -10.20
CA THR A 62 -12.42 -7.83 -9.49
C THR A 62 -13.28 -8.87 -8.75
N SER A 63 -12.63 -9.80 -8.05
CA SER A 63 -13.34 -10.80 -7.24
C SER A 63 -14.11 -10.19 -6.05
N LYS A 64 -13.67 -9.04 -5.55
CA LYS A 64 -14.23 -8.39 -4.34
C LYS A 64 -14.82 -7.01 -4.58
N GLY A 65 -14.40 -6.32 -5.65
CA GLY A 65 -14.88 -4.98 -5.98
C GLY A 65 -14.43 -4.53 -7.36
N LYS A 66 -13.75 -3.38 -7.46
CA LYS A 66 -13.36 -2.78 -8.75
C LYS A 66 -12.02 -2.04 -8.68
N HIS A 67 -11.28 -2.10 -9.78
CA HIS A 67 -10.17 -1.19 -10.07
C HIS A 67 -10.68 -0.02 -10.93
N TYR A 68 -10.26 1.19 -10.60
CA TYR A 68 -10.55 2.42 -11.35
C TYR A 68 -9.25 2.99 -11.90
N TYR A 69 -9.15 3.14 -13.22
CA TYR A 69 -7.91 3.54 -13.90
C TYR A 69 -7.90 5.05 -14.14
N PHE A 70 -6.80 5.71 -13.79
CA PHE A 70 -6.58 7.14 -14.00
C PHE A 70 -5.27 7.33 -14.75
N GLN A 71 -5.14 8.45 -15.45
CA GLN A 71 -3.86 8.85 -16.01
C GLN A 71 -2.89 9.23 -14.89
N TYR A 72 -1.64 8.79 -15.00
CA TYR A 72 -0.57 9.26 -14.12
C TYR A 72 -0.15 10.68 -14.49
N ASP A 73 -0.06 11.57 -13.49
CA ASP A 73 0.50 12.91 -13.62
C ASP A 73 1.94 12.92 -13.09
N ASP A 74 2.91 13.24 -13.94
CA ASP A 74 4.33 13.30 -13.57
C ASP A 74 4.65 14.45 -12.60
N LYS A 75 3.75 15.45 -12.50
CA LYS A 75 3.84 16.56 -11.54
C LYS A 75 3.40 16.16 -10.14
N VAL A 76 2.64 15.07 -10.01
CA VAL A 76 2.07 14.62 -8.74
C VAL A 76 2.53 13.19 -8.47
N ALA A 77 3.57 13.07 -7.66
CA ALA A 77 4.08 11.75 -7.25
C ALA A 77 3.08 11.03 -6.34
N ILE A 78 2.19 10.23 -6.93
CA ILE A 78 1.27 9.37 -6.22
C ILE A 78 2.02 8.10 -5.83
N ARG A 79 2.32 7.95 -4.54
CA ARG A 79 2.94 6.72 -4.00
C ARG A 79 1.90 5.63 -3.82
N ASN A 80 2.34 4.38 -3.94
CA ASN A 80 1.53 3.24 -3.59
C ASN A 80 1.11 3.30 -2.10
N SER A 81 -0.19 3.30 -1.86
CA SER A 81 -0.81 3.20 -0.53
C SER A 81 -1.57 1.89 -0.50
N SER A 82 -0.95 0.90 0.15
CA SER A 82 -1.57 -0.39 0.44
C SER A 82 -1.39 -0.69 1.92
N ASN A 83 -2.48 -0.70 2.68
CA ASN A 83 -2.46 -0.99 4.11
C ASN A 83 -3.58 -1.99 4.42
N THR A 84 -3.36 -2.90 5.36
CA THR A 84 -4.39 -3.84 5.82
C THR A 84 -5.59 -3.14 6.48
N THR A 85 -5.49 -1.84 6.75
CA THR A 85 -6.55 -1.01 7.34
C THR A 85 -7.22 -0.05 6.36
N THR A 86 -6.75 0.05 5.12
CA THR A 86 -7.39 0.91 4.10
C THR A 86 -8.50 0.15 3.39
N LYS A 87 -9.67 0.78 3.24
CA LYS A 87 -10.81 0.24 2.47
C LYS A 87 -10.61 0.45 0.96
N ILE A 88 -9.90 1.51 0.60
CA ILE A 88 -9.52 1.88 -0.76
C ILE A 88 -8.00 2.04 -0.81
N ASP A 89 -7.36 1.26 -1.68
CA ASP A 89 -5.93 1.32 -1.96
C ASP A 89 -5.66 2.19 -3.18
N VAL A 90 -4.54 2.92 -3.19
CA VAL A 90 -4.09 3.71 -4.34
C VAL A 90 -2.79 3.11 -4.86
N ARG A 91 -2.82 2.56 -6.07
CA ARG A 91 -1.69 1.90 -6.75
C ARG A 91 -1.01 2.92 -7.66
N GLY A 92 0.04 3.53 -7.14
CA GLY A 92 0.87 4.52 -7.81
C GLY A 92 2.27 3.99 -8.12
N GLU A 93 3.30 4.81 -7.92
CA GLU A 93 4.69 4.45 -8.18
C GLU A 93 5.13 3.20 -7.42
N GLY A 94 5.77 2.26 -8.14
CA GLY A 94 6.25 0.99 -7.59
C GLY A 94 5.16 -0.04 -7.31
N GLY A 95 3.89 0.27 -7.62
CA GLY A 95 2.76 -0.65 -7.52
C GLY A 95 2.53 -1.46 -8.80
N TYR A 96 1.64 -2.43 -8.70
CA TYR A 96 1.07 -3.14 -9.84
C TYR A 96 -0.36 -3.57 -9.49
N VAL A 97 -1.16 -3.85 -10.53
CA VAL A 97 -2.48 -4.46 -10.41
C VAL A 97 -2.59 -5.69 -11.29
N VAL A 98 -3.51 -6.60 -10.95
CA VAL A 98 -3.85 -7.73 -11.81
C VAL A 98 -4.60 -7.21 -13.04
N ALA A 99 -4.11 -7.61 -14.22
CA ALA A 99 -4.67 -7.20 -15.50
C ALA A 99 -6.01 -7.92 -15.76
N PRO A 100 -6.95 -7.26 -16.47
CA PRO A 100 -8.15 -7.92 -16.97
C PRO A 100 -7.80 -9.08 -17.93
N GLY A 101 -8.67 -10.09 -17.96
CA GLY A 101 -8.42 -11.41 -18.55
C GLY A 101 -7.75 -12.40 -17.60
N SER A 102 -7.18 -11.93 -16.49
CA SER A 102 -6.61 -12.81 -15.45
C SER A 102 -7.70 -13.50 -14.61
N VAL A 103 -7.38 -14.67 -14.07
CA VAL A 103 -8.29 -15.50 -13.27
C VAL A 103 -7.88 -15.45 -11.79
N HIS A 104 -8.80 -15.00 -10.94
CA HIS A 104 -8.64 -15.04 -9.49
C HIS A 104 -8.61 -16.50 -8.99
N HIS A 105 -8.03 -16.76 -7.82
CA HIS A 105 -8.00 -18.13 -7.25
C HIS A 105 -9.39 -18.71 -6.98
N THR A 106 -10.44 -17.89 -6.94
CA THR A 106 -11.85 -18.30 -6.82
C THR A 106 -12.51 -18.63 -8.15
N GLY A 107 -11.81 -18.49 -9.28
CA GLY A 107 -12.34 -18.67 -10.63
C GLY A 107 -12.97 -17.41 -11.25
N VAL A 108 -13.07 -16.30 -10.51
CA VAL A 108 -13.59 -15.04 -11.05
C VAL A 108 -12.57 -14.43 -12.02
N VAL A 109 -13.02 -14.10 -13.22
CA VAL A 109 -12.21 -13.41 -14.24
C VAL A 109 -12.26 -11.91 -14.01
N TYR A 110 -11.12 -11.24 -14.11
CA TYR A 110 -11.05 -9.79 -14.08
C TYR A 110 -11.53 -9.24 -15.42
N GLU A 111 -12.62 -8.48 -15.44
CA GLU A 111 -13.28 -8.06 -16.69
C GLU A 111 -13.29 -6.53 -16.82
N TRP A 112 -13.06 -6.04 -18.04
CA TRP A 112 -13.22 -4.63 -18.34
C TRP A 112 -14.68 -4.20 -18.19
N GLU A 113 -14.88 -3.05 -17.57
CA GLU A 113 -16.14 -2.31 -17.53
C GLU A 113 -15.84 -0.93 -18.10
N LEU A 114 -16.13 -0.76 -19.39
CA LEU A 114 -15.82 0.45 -20.15
C LEU A 114 -17.08 1.29 -20.33
N ASP A 115 -16.94 2.61 -20.15
CA ASP A 115 -18.00 3.55 -20.49
C ASP A 115 -17.96 3.88 -21.99
N ALA A 116 -18.91 3.31 -22.75
CA ALA A 116 -19.01 3.52 -24.19
C ALA A 116 -19.39 4.96 -24.60
N SER A 117 -19.87 5.78 -23.66
CA SER A 117 -20.18 7.19 -23.92
C SER A 117 -18.93 8.09 -23.96
N TRP A 118 -17.78 7.56 -23.52
CA TRP A 118 -16.50 8.27 -23.53
C TRP A 118 -15.64 7.82 -24.73
N PRO A 119 -15.32 8.71 -25.69
CA PRO A 119 -14.45 8.36 -26.80
C PRO A 119 -13.00 8.27 -26.33
N ILE A 120 -12.53 7.07 -26.02
CA ILE A 120 -11.16 6.83 -25.53
C ILE A 120 -10.36 6.19 -26.65
N ASN A 121 -9.30 6.88 -27.07
CA ASN A 121 -8.35 6.37 -28.05
C ASN A 121 -7.00 6.05 -27.40
N SER A 122 -6.74 6.62 -26.23
CA SER A 122 -5.48 6.48 -25.51
C SER A 122 -5.66 6.57 -24.00
N ILE A 123 -4.66 6.04 -23.29
CA ILE A 123 -4.53 6.16 -21.83
C ILE A 123 -4.43 7.62 -21.36
N HIS A 124 -4.00 8.50 -22.26
CA HIS A 124 -3.89 9.94 -22.06
C HIS A 124 -5.25 10.68 -22.14
N ASP A 125 -6.32 9.98 -22.51
CA ASP A 125 -7.68 10.52 -22.51
C ASP A 125 -8.40 10.28 -21.16
N LEU A 126 -7.74 9.55 -20.25
CA LEU A 126 -8.27 9.29 -18.91
C LEU A 126 -8.11 10.52 -18.02
N PRO A 127 -9.05 10.76 -17.08
CA PRO A 127 -8.89 11.82 -16.11
C PRO A 127 -7.70 11.56 -15.19
N PHE A 128 -7.08 12.65 -14.73
CA PHE A 128 -6.11 12.60 -13.65
C PHE A 128 -6.80 12.35 -12.31
N LEU A 129 -6.12 11.63 -11.42
CA LEU A 129 -6.50 11.56 -10.01
C LEU A 129 -5.99 12.81 -9.29
N SER A 130 -6.89 13.72 -8.92
CA SER A 130 -6.51 14.99 -8.31
C SER A 130 -6.10 14.86 -6.85
N HIS A 131 -5.48 15.89 -6.29
CA HIS A 131 -5.19 15.96 -4.86
C HIS A 131 -6.45 15.91 -3.98
N GLU A 132 -7.55 16.48 -4.45
CA GLU A 132 -8.85 16.44 -3.77
C GLU A 132 -9.41 15.02 -3.74
N ASP A 133 -9.27 14.28 -4.84
CA ASP A 133 -9.67 12.88 -4.91
C ASP A 133 -8.87 12.02 -3.91
N ILE A 134 -7.55 12.23 -3.85
CA ILE A 134 -6.68 11.55 -2.89
C ILE A 134 -7.05 11.91 -1.44
N ALA A 135 -7.36 13.19 -1.17
CA ALA A 135 -7.79 13.63 0.15
C ALA A 135 -9.13 13.00 0.54
N ALA A 136 -10.08 12.90 -0.39
CA ALA A 136 -11.36 12.26 -0.18
C ALA A 136 -11.22 10.75 0.09
N ILE A 137 -10.38 10.04 -0.69
CA ILE A 137 -10.06 8.62 -0.43
C ILE A 137 -9.43 8.45 0.95
N LYS A 138 -8.51 9.33 1.34
CA LYS A 138 -7.88 9.29 2.68
C LYS A 138 -8.90 9.53 3.79
N ALA A 139 -9.82 10.48 3.62
CA ALA A 139 -10.87 10.77 4.59
C ALA A 139 -11.80 9.55 4.77
N PHE A 140 -12.24 8.95 3.66
CA PHE A 140 -13.06 7.73 3.68
C PHE A 140 -12.36 6.56 4.40
N ASN A 141 -11.05 6.39 4.17
CA ASN A 141 -10.24 5.40 4.87
C ASN A 141 -10.07 5.68 6.39
N VAL A 142 -10.36 6.89 6.86
CA VAL A 142 -10.24 7.30 8.26
C VAL A 142 -11.59 7.25 8.99
N GLU A 143 -12.71 7.51 8.31
CA GLU A 143 -14.06 7.56 8.90
C GLU A 143 -14.46 6.28 9.66
N ASP A 144 -13.88 5.14 9.30
CA ASP A 144 -14.17 3.85 9.92
C ASP A 144 -13.00 3.26 10.71
N LYS A 145 -11.95 4.04 10.94
CA LYS A 145 -11.18 3.76 12.15
C LYS A 145 -12.16 4.04 13.28
N PRO A 146 -12.45 3.09 14.19
CA PRO A 146 -12.73 3.56 15.53
C PRO A 146 -11.59 4.52 15.81
N MET A 147 -11.91 5.80 16.03
CA MET A 147 -11.02 6.67 16.77
C MET A 147 -10.59 5.77 17.91
N GLY A 148 -9.32 5.40 17.93
CA GLY A 148 -8.84 4.45 18.92
C GLY A 148 -9.11 5.13 20.25
N ASP A 149 -10.28 4.90 20.81
CA ASP A 149 -10.48 4.92 22.22
C ASP A 149 -9.71 3.69 22.65
N PHE A 150 -8.40 3.90 22.73
CA PHE A 150 -7.53 2.97 23.37
C PHE A 150 -7.88 2.87 24.86
N GLY A 151 -8.89 3.58 25.38
CA GLY A 151 -9.12 3.75 26.80
C GLY A 151 -8.00 4.57 27.45
N PHE A 152 -7.15 5.22 26.65
CA PHE A 152 -5.96 5.91 27.14
C PHE A 152 -5.86 7.30 26.53
N SER A 153 -5.93 8.30 27.41
CA SER A 153 -5.65 9.70 27.10
C SER A 153 -4.17 9.91 26.75
N ALA A 154 -3.86 10.78 25.79
CA ALA A 154 -2.49 11.27 25.58
C ALA A 154 -1.89 11.92 26.85
N SER A 155 -2.74 12.43 27.75
CA SER A 155 -2.31 12.90 29.09
C SER A 155 -1.99 11.75 30.06
N ALA A 156 -2.48 10.53 29.80
CA ALA A 156 -2.12 9.34 30.57
C ALA A 156 -0.73 8.80 30.21
N TYR A 157 -0.23 9.08 28.99
CA TYR A 157 1.11 8.68 28.55
C TYR A 157 2.21 9.72 28.78
N ALA A 158 1.85 10.93 29.25
CA ALA A 158 2.85 11.89 29.71
C ALA A 158 3.62 11.39 30.95
N SER A 159 3.21 10.29 31.59
CA SER A 159 3.83 9.76 32.80
C SER A 159 4.41 8.35 32.70
N THR A 160 4.10 7.55 31.68
CA THR A 160 4.67 6.19 31.56
C THR A 160 5.90 6.17 30.66
N LYS A 161 7.04 6.44 31.29
CA LYS A 161 8.37 6.14 30.74
C LYS A 161 8.38 4.68 30.28
N HIS A 162 8.71 4.43 29.01
CA HIS A 162 9.00 3.08 28.55
C HIS A 162 10.30 2.63 29.24
N ASP A 163 10.21 1.62 30.11
CA ASP A 163 11.28 1.21 31.03
C ASP A 163 12.34 0.29 30.40
N GLY A 164 12.16 -0.08 29.13
CA GLY A 164 13.07 -0.98 28.42
C GLY A 164 12.66 -2.46 28.46
N SER A 165 11.44 -2.77 28.87
CA SER A 165 10.91 -4.14 28.83
C SER A 165 10.76 -4.72 27.40
N PRO A 166 10.81 -6.07 27.24
CA PRO A 166 10.82 -6.71 25.92
C PRO A 166 9.47 -6.56 25.20
N VAL A 167 9.53 -6.16 23.93
CA VAL A 167 8.36 -5.98 23.07
C VAL A 167 7.97 -7.31 22.42
N LEU A 168 6.68 -7.66 22.44
CA LEU A 168 6.11 -8.84 21.76
C LEU A 168 6.47 -8.86 20.27
N GLU A 169 6.57 -10.06 19.69
CA GLU A 169 6.95 -10.26 18.29
C GLU A 169 5.95 -9.56 17.36
N GLY A 170 6.46 -8.69 16.47
CA GLY A 170 5.65 -7.79 15.63
C GLY A 170 5.47 -6.35 16.16
N GLY A 171 5.74 -6.09 17.45
CA GLY A 171 5.58 -4.75 18.06
C GLY A 171 6.80 -3.83 17.96
N ARG A 172 7.93 -4.33 17.42
CA ARG A 172 9.23 -3.64 17.45
C ARG A 172 9.23 -2.27 16.75
N ASN A 173 8.52 -2.16 15.63
CA ASN A 173 8.46 -0.91 14.87
C ASN A 173 7.64 0.17 15.61
N ASN A 174 6.59 -0.23 16.33
CA ASN A 174 5.75 0.68 17.10
C ASN A 174 6.49 1.22 18.32
N ALA A 175 7.27 0.38 19.01
CA ALA A 175 8.11 0.81 20.11
C ALA A 175 9.21 1.78 19.66
N ALA A 176 9.88 1.50 18.53
CA ALA A 176 10.89 2.39 17.96
C ALA A 176 10.30 3.75 17.53
N ALA A 177 9.12 3.75 16.90
CA ALA A 177 8.41 4.96 16.52
C ALA A 177 7.98 5.78 17.75
N SER A 178 7.48 5.12 18.80
CA SER A 178 7.11 5.77 20.06
C SER A 178 8.33 6.41 20.75
N LEU A 179 9.46 5.70 20.80
CA LEU A 179 10.69 6.20 21.43
C LEU A 179 11.29 7.38 20.64
N ALA A 180 11.25 7.32 19.31
CA ALA A 180 11.67 8.44 18.45
C ALA A 180 10.79 9.68 18.68
N GLY A 181 9.47 9.51 18.79
CA GLY A 181 8.53 10.60 19.11
C GLY A 181 8.81 11.24 20.46
N GLN A 182 9.15 10.44 21.48
CA GLN A 182 9.54 10.95 22.81
C GLN A 182 10.80 11.81 22.74
N TYR A 183 11.85 11.38 22.04
CA TYR A 183 13.09 12.16 21.95
C TYR A 183 12.95 13.44 21.14
N ILE A 184 12.12 13.43 20.08
CA ILE A 184 11.78 14.64 19.33
C ILE A 184 11.02 15.63 20.22
N THR A 185 10.07 15.13 21.02
CA THR A 185 9.28 15.96 21.96
C THR A 185 10.16 16.53 23.09
N ALA A 186 11.17 15.78 23.53
CA ALA A 186 12.18 16.23 24.50
C ALA A 186 13.22 17.20 23.91
N GLY A 187 13.10 17.57 22.62
CA GLY A 187 13.94 18.58 21.98
C GLY A 187 15.31 18.09 21.51
N HIS A 188 15.52 16.77 21.39
CA HIS A 188 16.76 16.23 20.83
C HIS A 188 16.82 16.43 19.31
N ASP A 189 18.01 16.72 18.79
CA ASP A 189 18.22 16.84 17.36
C ASP A 189 18.12 15.48 16.65
N LEU A 190 17.66 15.49 15.40
CA LEU A 190 17.36 14.30 14.61
C LEU A 190 18.56 13.34 14.49
N LYS A 191 19.80 13.84 14.56
CA LYS A 191 21.01 13.02 14.51
C LYS A 191 21.18 12.20 15.79
N THR A 192 20.96 12.82 16.95
CA THR A 192 20.96 12.15 18.26
C THR A 192 19.82 11.15 18.39
N VAL A 193 18.61 11.51 17.93
CA VAL A 193 17.45 10.59 17.92
C VAL A 193 17.77 9.33 17.10
N THR A 194 18.35 9.50 15.91
CA THR A 194 18.71 8.38 15.03
C THR A 194 19.77 7.48 15.67
N GLN A 195 20.77 8.05 16.33
CA GLN A 195 21.81 7.28 17.02
C GLN A 195 21.25 6.49 18.21
N LEU A 196 20.38 7.08 19.02
CA LEU A 196 19.77 6.44 20.19
C LEU A 196 18.85 5.28 19.80
N VAL A 197 17.97 5.50 18.81
CA VAL A 197 17.07 4.45 18.30
C VAL A 197 17.87 3.31 17.67
N SER A 198 18.95 3.61 16.94
CA SER A 198 19.83 2.59 16.33
C SER A 198 20.59 1.76 17.37
N HIS A 199 21.08 2.39 18.44
CA HIS A 199 21.75 1.68 19.55
C HIS A 199 20.79 0.76 20.32
N GLY A 200 19.56 1.21 20.58
CA GLY A 200 18.53 0.40 21.25
C GLY A 200 18.17 -0.86 20.47
N ILE A 201 18.10 -0.77 19.13
CA ILE A 201 17.81 -1.89 18.23
C ILE A 201 19.01 -2.87 18.13
N GLN A 202 20.25 -2.37 18.19
CA GLN A 202 21.46 -3.21 18.16
C GLN A 202 21.68 -4.01 19.45
N GLN A 203 21.35 -3.46 20.62
CA GLN A 203 21.46 -4.18 21.90
C GLN A 203 20.50 -5.38 21.99
N THR A 204 19.32 -5.29 21.38
CA THR A 204 18.36 -6.41 21.32
C THR A 204 18.82 -7.54 20.39
N ARG A 205 19.58 -7.22 19.32
CA ARG A 205 20.19 -8.23 18.43
C ARG A 205 21.25 -9.08 19.14
N CYS A 206 22.06 -8.48 20.02
CA CYS A 206 23.12 -9.21 20.74
C CYS A 206 22.57 -10.13 21.85
N HIS A 207 21.42 -9.81 22.46
CA HIS A 207 20.83 -10.66 23.50
C HIS A 207 20.21 -11.95 22.91
N CYS A 208 19.63 -11.87 21.71
CA CYS A 208 19.01 -13.00 21.03
C CYS A 208 20.05 -14.00 20.46
N LEU A 209 21.21 -13.50 20.02
CA LEU A 209 22.33 -14.34 19.58
C LEU A 209 22.97 -15.13 20.74
N LYS A 210 23.07 -14.53 21.94
CA LYS A 210 23.61 -15.22 23.12
C LYS A 210 22.69 -16.33 23.65
N GLN A 211 21.37 -16.17 23.60
CA GLN A 211 20.45 -17.22 24.08
C GLN A 211 20.35 -18.42 23.12
N ASN A 212 20.54 -18.22 21.81
CA ASN A 212 20.52 -19.32 20.84
C ASN A 212 21.80 -20.18 20.87
N LEU A 213 22.97 -19.60 21.16
CA LEU A 213 24.20 -20.39 21.31
C LEU A 213 24.20 -21.27 22.57
N THR A 214 23.57 -20.84 23.66
CA THR A 214 23.50 -21.65 24.90
C THR A 214 22.53 -22.83 24.79
N ARG A 215 21.56 -22.79 23.86
CA ARG A 215 20.61 -23.90 23.62
C ARG A 215 21.11 -24.97 22.64
N GLN A 216 22.15 -24.69 21.85
CA GLN A 216 22.76 -25.69 20.95
C GLN A 216 23.97 -26.43 21.55
N LEU A 217 24.39 -26.08 22.76
CA LEU A 217 25.50 -26.75 23.48
C LEU A 217 25.04 -27.64 24.64
N LEU A 218 23.72 -27.82 24.82
CA LEU A 218 23.12 -28.66 25.87
C LEU A 218 21.99 -29.59 25.35
N ALA A 219 22.02 -29.93 24.06
CA ALA A 219 21.15 -30.95 23.45
C ALA A 219 21.99 -31.90 22.59
#